data_AF-A0A072V250-F1
#
_entry.id   AF-A0A072V250-F1
#
_cell.length_a   1.000
_cell.length_b   1.000
_cell.length_c   1.000
_cell.angle_alpha   90.00
_cell.angle_beta   90.00
_cell.angle_gamma   90.00
#
_symmetry.space_group_name_H-M   'P 1'
#
loop_
_entity.id
_entity.type
_entity.pdbx_description
1 polymer ?
#
loop_
_entity_poly.entity_id
_entity_poly.type
_entity_poly.pdbx_seq_one_letter_code
_entity_poly.pdbx_strand_id
1 'polypeptide(L)'
;MKRSRDIEKRSEINSAIEELSVLVIVKPEEDHEAGARIPTKPFLSLCYMVLQVLDKVGPTMAVLRQDIHQNIKRLEAIHESNPLTNSNLVEIFKSETSKGNGKKRVSGSKSFVWLTRSLDFTSALLQALLVKDPKKNMEQAVQESYDATLKPWHGWIASAAYRVIITISSFFFSSTFQ
;
A
#
# COMPACT_ATOMS: atom_id res chain seq x y z
N MET A 1 -3.25 23.66 -14.09
CA MET A 1 -2.77 22.76 -12.99
C MET A 1 -3.78 22.46 -11.86
N LYS A 2 -4.84 23.26 -11.60
CA LYS A 2 -5.79 22.97 -10.49
C LYS A 2 -6.77 21.83 -10.79
N ARG A 3 -7.43 21.86 -11.97
CA ARG A 3 -8.44 20.87 -12.41
C ARG A 3 -7.96 19.41 -12.48
N SER A 4 -6.73 19.16 -12.97
CA SER A 4 -6.17 17.80 -13.06
C SER A 4 -5.85 17.20 -11.67
N ARG A 5 -5.37 18.01 -10.73
CA ARG A 5 -5.11 17.57 -9.35
C ARG A 5 -6.40 17.25 -8.57
N ASP A 6 -7.50 17.90 -8.92
CA ASP A 6 -8.81 17.63 -8.29
C ASP A 6 -9.42 16.32 -8.81
N ILE A 7 -9.19 15.98 -10.09
CA ILE A 7 -9.59 14.69 -10.69
C ILE A 7 -8.81 13.52 -10.07
N GLU A 8 -7.48 13.67 -9.92
CA GLU A 8 -6.61 12.65 -9.33
C GLU A 8 -7.02 12.29 -7.89
N LYS A 9 -7.36 13.29 -7.07
CA LYS A 9 -7.82 13.07 -5.68
C LYS A 9 -9.15 12.38 -5.58
N ARG A 10 -10.09 12.73 -6.47
CA ARG A 10 -11.39 12.04 -6.57
C ARG A 10 -11.19 10.58 -6.95
N SER A 11 -10.22 10.31 -7.83
CA SER A 11 -9.82 8.96 -8.20
C SER A 11 -9.25 8.17 -7.02
N GLU A 12 -8.42 8.78 -6.16
CA GLU A 12 -7.84 8.09 -5.00
C GLU A 12 -8.89 7.71 -3.95
N ILE A 13 -9.81 8.63 -3.64
CA ILE A 13 -10.92 8.33 -2.72
C ILE A 13 -11.81 7.22 -3.29
N ASN A 14 -12.12 7.27 -4.58
CA ASN A 14 -12.91 6.22 -5.23
C ASN A 14 -12.16 4.88 -5.25
N SER A 15 -10.84 4.86 -5.51
CA SER A 15 -9.99 3.67 -5.41
C SER A 15 -10.03 3.07 -4.01
N ALA A 16 -9.93 3.91 -2.97
CA ALA A 16 -10.02 3.46 -1.58
C ALA A 16 -11.39 2.81 -1.30
N ILE A 17 -12.48 3.41 -1.79
CA ILE A 17 -13.83 2.87 -1.63
C ILE A 17 -14.01 1.55 -2.39
N GLU A 18 -13.48 1.44 -3.60
CA GLU A 18 -13.51 0.20 -4.39
C GLU A 18 -12.71 -0.92 -3.69
N GLU A 19 -11.50 -0.63 -3.22
CA GLU A 19 -10.65 -1.59 -2.49
C GLU A 19 -11.32 -2.05 -1.18
N LEU A 20 -11.96 -1.13 -0.44
CA LEU A 20 -12.78 -1.48 0.71
C LEU A 20 -13.95 -2.38 0.34
N SER A 21 -14.61 -2.11 -0.79
CA SER A 21 -15.76 -2.90 -1.26
C SER A 21 -15.34 -4.33 -1.55
N VAL A 22 -14.13 -4.56 -2.09
CA VAL A 22 -13.57 -5.91 -2.31
C VAL A 22 -13.22 -6.61 -0.99
N LEU A 23 -12.61 -5.91 -0.04
CA LEU A 23 -12.22 -6.49 1.26
C LEU A 23 -13.42 -6.98 2.09
N VAL A 24 -14.60 -6.38 1.91
CA VAL A 24 -15.83 -6.71 2.65
C VAL A 24 -16.49 -8.00 2.15
N ILE A 25 -16.17 -8.45 0.94
CA ILE A 25 -16.73 -9.69 0.36
C ILE A 25 -16.22 -10.95 1.09
N VAL A 26 -15.15 -10.85 1.89
CA VAL A 26 -14.52 -12.02 2.56
C VAL A 26 -15.25 -12.45 3.84
N LYS A 27 -16.35 -11.80 4.25
CA LYS A 27 -17.19 -12.31 5.35
C LYS A 27 -18.67 -11.93 5.23
N PRO A 28 -19.53 -12.76 4.61
CA PRO A 28 -20.96 -12.65 4.78
C PRO A 28 -21.39 -13.53 5.96
N GLU A 29 -21.20 -13.06 7.20
CA GLU A 29 -21.95 -13.60 8.34
C GLU A 29 -22.45 -12.45 9.21
N GLU A 30 -23.77 -12.25 9.11
CA GLU A 30 -24.71 -11.70 10.10
C GLU A 30 -24.48 -10.27 10.61
N ASP A 31 -24.89 -9.27 9.82
CA ASP A 31 -26.00 -8.34 10.16
C ASP A 31 -26.08 -7.26 9.09
N HIS A 32 -27.24 -7.16 8.43
CA HIS A 32 -27.46 -6.29 7.28
C HIS A 32 -27.52 -4.78 7.57
N GLU A 33 -27.03 -4.30 8.73
CA GLU A 33 -27.00 -2.86 9.07
C GLU A 33 -25.64 -2.31 9.54
N ALA A 34 -24.62 -3.16 9.76
CA ALA A 34 -23.28 -2.67 10.12
C ALA A 34 -22.40 -2.58 8.87
N GLY A 35 -22.33 -1.39 8.26
CA GLY A 35 -21.43 -1.15 7.13
C GLY A 35 -20.00 -1.63 7.41
N ALA A 36 -19.32 -2.09 6.36
CA ALA A 36 -17.90 -2.47 6.32
C ALA A 36 -17.06 -1.92 7.49
N ARG A 37 -16.59 -2.80 8.38
CA ARG A 37 -15.75 -2.41 9.53
C ARG A 37 -14.34 -2.92 9.32
N ILE A 38 -13.41 -2.00 9.08
CA ILE A 38 -11.97 -2.28 9.05
C ILE A 38 -11.32 -1.56 10.24
N PRO A 39 -11.05 -2.29 11.34
CA PRO A 39 -10.38 -1.73 12.50
C PRO A 39 -9.01 -1.14 12.15
N THR A 40 -8.81 0.15 12.44
CA THR A 40 -7.61 0.91 12.04
C THR A 40 -6.33 0.28 12.60
N LYS A 41 -6.31 -0.06 13.89
CA LYS A 41 -5.12 -0.64 14.54
C LYS A 41 -4.70 -1.99 13.94
N PRO A 42 -5.58 -3.00 13.84
CA PRO A 42 -5.27 -4.26 13.17
C PRO A 42 -4.76 -4.10 11.72
N PHE A 43 -5.36 -3.20 10.94
CA PHE A 43 -4.86 -2.91 9.59
C PHE A 43 -3.44 -2.37 9.60
N LEU A 44 -3.13 -1.39 10.47
CA LEU A 44 -1.79 -0.83 10.58
C LEU A 44 -0.77 -1.86 11.09
N SER A 45 -1.17 -2.74 12.01
CA SER A 45 -0.34 -3.87 12.45
C SER A 45 0.02 -4.80 11.28
N LEU A 46 -0.92 -5.08 10.38
CA LEU A 46 -0.65 -5.83 9.14
C LEU A 46 0.35 -5.10 8.25
N CYS A 47 0.20 -3.80 8.04
CA CYS A 47 1.16 -3.00 7.27
C CYS A 47 2.56 -2.97 7.91
N TYR A 48 2.68 -3.02 9.24
CA TYR A 48 3.96 -3.17 9.91
C TYR A 48 4.62 -4.53 9.64
N MET A 49 3.85 -5.60 9.48
CA MET A 49 4.41 -6.90 9.07
C MET A 49 4.97 -6.87 7.65
N VAL A 50 4.38 -6.08 6.75
CA VAL A 50 4.95 -5.86 5.41
C VAL A 50 6.35 -5.28 5.50
N LEU A 51 6.59 -4.30 6.38
CA LEU A 51 7.94 -3.74 6.56
C LEU A 51 8.96 -4.82 6.94
N GLN A 52 8.57 -5.78 7.80
CA GLN A 52 9.44 -6.89 8.19
C GLN A 52 9.76 -7.82 7.01
N VAL A 53 8.79 -8.08 6.12
CA VAL A 53 9.03 -8.85 4.89
C VAL A 53 10.03 -8.12 4.00
N LEU A 54 9.84 -6.82 3.78
CA LEU A 54 10.75 -6.00 2.97
C LEU A 54 12.17 -5.93 3.55
N ASP A 55 12.29 -5.88 4.89
CA ASP A 55 13.58 -5.94 5.58
C ASP A 55 14.31 -7.27 5.32
N LYS A 56 13.59 -8.38 5.10
CA LYS A 56 14.17 -9.69 4.74
C LYS A 56 14.58 -9.80 3.27
N VAL A 57 13.89 -9.08 2.38
CA VAL A 57 14.26 -9.01 0.95
C VAL A 57 15.56 -8.23 0.77
N GLY A 58 15.75 -7.16 1.56
CA GLY A 58 17.01 -6.42 1.63
C GLY A 58 16.96 -5.00 1.03
N PRO A 59 18.14 -4.37 0.85
CA PRO A 59 18.26 -2.94 0.56
C PRO A 59 17.50 -2.43 -0.67
N THR A 60 17.26 -3.29 -1.66
CA THR A 60 16.44 -3.03 -2.84
C THR A 60 15.05 -2.50 -2.50
N MET A 61 14.49 -2.94 -1.37
CA MET A 61 13.15 -2.55 -0.93
C MET A 61 13.14 -1.28 -0.08
N ALA A 62 14.29 -0.65 0.20
CA ALA A 62 14.38 0.47 1.15
C ALA A 62 13.47 1.64 0.80
N VAL A 63 13.31 1.96 -0.50
CA VAL A 63 12.45 3.06 -0.96
C VAL A 63 10.98 2.73 -0.72
N LEU A 64 10.52 1.54 -1.11
CA LEU A 64 9.14 1.09 -0.88
C LEU A 64 8.84 0.97 0.62
N ARG A 65 9.77 0.40 1.39
CA ARG A 65 9.70 0.31 2.85
C ARG A 65 9.50 1.68 3.49
N GLN A 66 10.26 2.69 3.05
CA GLN A 66 10.16 4.05 3.57
C GLN A 66 8.80 4.69 3.23
N ASP A 67 8.30 4.51 2.01
CA ASP A 67 6.99 4.99 1.60
C ASP A 67 5.86 4.37 2.45
N ILE A 68 5.87 3.05 2.61
CA ILE A 68 4.91 2.32 3.46
C ILE A 68 4.96 2.85 4.90
N HIS A 69 6.15 3.02 5.47
CA HIS A 69 6.29 3.54 6.83
C HIS A 69 5.67 4.93 6.98
N GLN A 70 5.88 5.84 6.00
CA GLN A 70 5.30 7.17 6.02
C GLN A 70 3.77 7.14 5.90
N ASN A 71 3.23 6.23 5.10
CA ASN A 71 1.78 6.03 4.98
C ASN A 71 1.16 5.47 6.26
N ILE A 72 1.81 4.51 6.93
CA ILE A 72 1.40 4.01 8.25
C ILE A 72 1.36 5.17 9.26
N LYS A 73 2.46 5.92 9.39
CA LYS A 73 2.57 7.04 10.34
C LYS A 73 1.49 8.10 10.12
N ARG A 74 1.11 8.33 8.86
CA ARG A 74 0.02 9.26 8.53
C ARG A 74 -1.34 8.75 9.03
N LEU A 75 -1.66 7.48 8.84
CA LEU A 75 -2.91 6.90 9.35
C LEU A 75 -2.92 6.79 10.88
N GLU A 76 -1.78 6.51 11.52
CA GLU A 76 -1.64 6.56 12.98
C GLU A 76 -1.95 7.96 13.52
N ALA A 77 -1.36 9.00 12.94
CA ALA A 77 -1.63 10.38 13.35
C ALA A 77 -3.12 10.77 13.18
N ILE A 78 -3.77 10.25 12.13
CA ILE A 78 -5.22 10.44 11.95
C ILE A 78 -5.98 9.71 13.05
N HIS A 79 -5.65 8.45 13.33
CA HIS A 79 -6.27 7.68 14.42
C HIS A 79 -6.14 8.39 15.77
N GLU A 80 -4.94 8.82 16.11
CA GLU A 80 -4.62 9.51 17.37
C GLU A 80 -5.37 10.83 17.55
N SER A 81 -5.70 11.53 16.45
CA SER A 81 -6.46 12.79 16.52
C SER A 81 -7.88 12.63 17.08
N ASN A 82 -8.49 11.44 16.93
CA ASN A 82 -9.75 11.08 17.57
C ASN A 82 -9.91 9.54 17.58
N PRO A 83 -9.35 8.84 18.60
CA PRO A 83 -9.27 7.38 18.59
C PRO A 83 -10.61 6.67 18.57
N LEU A 84 -11.67 7.29 19.11
CA LEU A 84 -13.02 6.72 19.14
C LEU A 84 -13.64 6.75 17.74
N THR A 85 -13.68 7.91 17.10
CA THR A 85 -14.26 8.09 15.76
C THR A 85 -13.39 7.46 14.67
N ASN A 86 -12.05 7.53 14.80
CA ASN A 86 -11.10 7.02 13.81
C ASN A 86 -10.63 5.59 14.13
N SER A 87 -11.41 4.84 14.90
CA SER A 87 -11.17 3.41 15.19
C SER A 87 -11.46 2.51 13.98
N ASN A 88 -12.22 3.01 13.01
CA ASN A 88 -12.61 2.33 11.78
C ASN A 88 -12.15 3.14 10.55
N LEU A 89 -11.43 2.52 9.61
CA LEU A 89 -10.94 3.19 8.40
C LEU A 89 -12.07 3.74 7.53
N VAL A 90 -13.21 3.05 7.48
CA VAL A 90 -14.38 3.50 6.71
C VAL A 90 -14.92 4.83 7.26
N GLU A 91 -14.93 5.01 8.59
CA GLU A 91 -15.35 6.27 9.22
C GLU A 91 -14.32 7.39 8.99
N ILE A 92 -13.02 7.06 8.97
CA ILE A 92 -11.98 8.01 8.57
C ILE A 92 -12.29 8.57 7.17
N PHE A 93 -12.60 7.72 6.19
CA PHE A 93 -12.82 8.16 4.81
C PHE A 93 -14.17 8.88 4.61
N LYS A 94 -15.22 8.46 5.31
CA LYS A 94 -16.49 9.21 5.38
C LYS A 94 -16.26 10.61 5.92
N SER A 95 -15.49 10.74 7.00
CA SER A 95 -15.14 12.04 7.60
C SER A 95 -14.26 12.89 6.68
N GLU A 96 -13.39 12.28 5.90
CA GLU A 96 -12.52 12.96 4.93
C GLU A 96 -13.32 13.52 3.75
N THR A 97 -14.30 12.74 3.27
CA THR A 97 -15.25 13.12 2.23
C THR A 97 -16.14 14.27 2.69
N SER A 98 -16.76 14.15 3.87
CA SER A 98 -17.71 15.15 4.39
C SER A 98 -17.06 16.50 4.72
N LYS A 99 -15.82 16.49 5.22
CA LYS A 99 -15.06 17.72 5.53
C LYS A 99 -14.42 18.36 4.29
N GLY A 100 -14.55 17.76 3.11
CA GLY A 100 -13.81 18.18 1.91
C GLY A 100 -12.28 18.10 2.07
N ASN A 101 -11.81 17.37 3.09
CA ASN A 101 -10.40 17.22 3.43
C ASN A 101 -9.66 16.30 2.45
N GLY A 102 -10.37 15.60 1.58
CA GLY A 102 -9.81 14.98 0.37
C GLY A 102 -9.06 15.97 -0.54
N LYS A 103 -9.21 17.28 -0.32
CA LYS A 103 -8.45 18.34 -1.01
C LYS A 103 -7.05 18.57 -0.43
N LYS A 104 -6.71 18.07 0.77
CA LYS A 104 -5.35 18.16 1.33
C LYS A 104 -4.41 17.24 0.55
N ARG A 105 -3.15 17.65 0.42
CA ARG A 105 -2.16 17.05 -0.50
C ARG A 105 -1.72 15.60 -0.17
N VAL A 106 -2.38 14.87 0.73
CA VAL A 106 -2.17 15.01 2.18
C VAL A 106 -3.22 14.27 3.01
N SER A 107 -3.71 13.07 2.65
CA SER A 107 -4.93 12.50 3.26
C SER A 107 -4.85 11.02 3.65
N GLY A 108 -5.79 10.56 4.49
CA GLY A 108 -5.84 9.19 5.00
C GLY A 108 -6.25 8.19 3.92
N SER A 109 -7.20 8.57 3.06
CA SER A 109 -7.61 7.75 1.91
C SER A 109 -6.44 7.46 0.96
N LYS A 110 -5.62 8.47 0.63
CA LYS A 110 -4.42 8.28 -0.19
C LYS A 110 -3.43 7.33 0.47
N SER A 111 -3.16 7.50 1.77
CA SER A 111 -2.26 6.59 2.49
C SER A 111 -2.80 5.16 2.53
N PHE A 112 -4.11 4.98 2.69
CA PHE A 112 -4.72 3.66 2.63
C PHE A 112 -4.51 2.97 1.28
N VAL A 113 -4.77 3.67 0.17
CA VAL A 113 -4.59 3.14 -1.20
C VAL A 113 -3.15 2.70 -1.49
N TRP A 114 -2.15 3.46 -1.02
CA TRP A 114 -0.76 3.03 -1.20
C TRP A 114 -0.39 1.84 -0.31
N LEU A 115 -1.01 1.70 0.86
CA LEU A 115 -0.80 0.55 1.73
C LEU A 115 -1.44 -0.72 1.18
N THR A 116 -2.65 -0.66 0.63
CA THR A 116 -3.32 -1.80 -0.02
C THR A 116 -2.56 -2.27 -1.25
N ARG A 117 -2.12 -1.36 -2.12
CA ARG A 117 -1.24 -1.71 -3.27
C ARG A 117 0.08 -2.34 -2.83
N SER A 118 0.63 -1.90 -1.69
CA SER A 118 1.83 -2.51 -1.12
C SER A 118 1.57 -3.91 -0.55
N LEU A 119 0.37 -4.16 -0.01
CA LEU A 119 -0.08 -5.49 0.40
C LEU A 119 -0.23 -6.42 -0.80
N ASP A 120 -0.80 -5.94 -1.92
CA ASP A 120 -0.89 -6.70 -3.17
C ASP A 120 0.50 -7.10 -3.69
N PHE A 121 1.43 -6.13 -3.73
CA PHE A 121 2.83 -6.40 -4.09
C PHE A 121 3.45 -7.46 -3.18
N THR A 122 3.26 -7.34 -1.87
CA THR A 122 3.84 -8.26 -0.89
C THR A 122 3.25 -9.66 -1.03
N SER A 123 1.95 -9.76 -1.28
CA SER A 123 1.25 -11.03 -1.54
C SER A 123 1.79 -11.69 -2.81
N ALA A 124 1.92 -10.94 -3.92
CA ALA A 124 2.49 -11.43 -5.17
C ALA A 124 3.94 -11.90 -4.99
N LEU A 125 4.75 -11.15 -4.23
CA LEU A 125 6.13 -11.51 -3.94
C LEU A 125 6.23 -12.80 -3.13
N LEU A 126 5.44 -12.93 -2.06
CA LEU A 126 5.42 -14.14 -1.25
C LEU A 126 4.97 -15.35 -2.08
N GLN A 127 3.95 -15.20 -2.92
CA GLN A 127 3.52 -16.27 -3.84
C GLN A 127 4.65 -16.66 -4.82
N ALA A 128 5.33 -15.68 -5.41
CA ALA A 128 6.46 -15.91 -6.31
C ALA A 128 7.63 -16.64 -5.63
N LEU A 129 7.84 -16.41 -4.32
CA LEU A 129 8.89 -17.07 -3.53
C LEU A 129 8.48 -18.46 -3.02
N LEU A 130 7.17 -18.71 -2.84
CA LEU A 130 6.64 -20.02 -2.45
C LEU A 130 6.70 -21.04 -3.58
N VAL A 131 6.54 -20.59 -4.82
CA VAL A 131 6.75 -21.43 -6.01
C VAL A 131 8.25 -21.76 -6.09
N LYS A 132 8.61 -23.00 -5.75
CA LYS A 132 9.99 -23.50 -5.85
C LYS A 132 10.41 -23.64 -7.32
N ASP A 133 10.71 -22.52 -7.96
CA ASP A 133 11.44 -22.49 -9.22
C ASP A 133 12.94 -22.27 -8.93
N PRO A 134 13.79 -23.30 -9.06
CA PRO A 134 15.22 -23.21 -8.78
C PRO A 134 15.96 -22.25 -9.72
N LYS A 135 15.33 -21.80 -10.82
CA LYS A 135 15.92 -20.80 -11.74
C LYS A 135 15.56 -19.36 -11.35
N LYS A 136 14.56 -19.17 -10.49
CA LYS A 136 14.03 -17.85 -10.16
C LYS A 136 14.81 -17.24 -9.00
N ASN A 137 15.48 -16.14 -9.27
CA ASN A 137 16.19 -15.38 -8.24
C ASN A 137 15.30 -14.30 -7.61
N MET A 138 15.75 -13.74 -6.48
CA MET A 138 15.00 -12.71 -5.74
C MET A 138 14.67 -11.47 -6.60
N GLU A 139 15.61 -11.04 -7.45
CA GLU A 139 15.44 -9.88 -8.32
C GLU A 139 14.30 -10.09 -9.33
N GLN A 140 14.24 -11.27 -9.96
CA GLN A 140 13.15 -11.65 -10.86
C GLN A 140 11.80 -11.71 -10.14
N ALA A 141 11.75 -12.31 -8.95
CA ALA A 141 10.52 -12.37 -8.14
C ALA A 141 10.01 -10.98 -7.77
N VAL A 142 10.90 -10.07 -7.37
CA VAL A 142 10.58 -8.66 -7.08
C VAL A 142 10.09 -7.94 -8.34
N GLN A 143 10.79 -8.11 -9.47
CA GLN A 143 10.45 -7.44 -10.72
C GLN A 143 9.07 -7.85 -11.26
N GLU A 144 8.78 -9.15 -11.30
CA GLU A 144 7.48 -9.66 -11.75
C GLU A 144 6.35 -9.20 -10.82
N SER A 145 6.58 -9.22 -9.51
CA SER A 145 5.60 -8.75 -8.52
C SER A 145 5.31 -7.26 -8.70
N TYR A 146 6.34 -6.45 -8.97
CA TYR A 146 6.20 -5.03 -9.25
C TYR A 146 5.39 -4.78 -10.53
N ASP A 147 5.73 -5.48 -11.61
CA ASP A 147 5.07 -5.33 -12.91
C ASP A 147 3.58 -5.67 -12.82
N ALA A 148 3.23 -6.69 -12.03
CA ALA A 148 1.85 -7.14 -11.84
C ALA A 148 1.01 -6.23 -10.92
N THR A 149 1.64 -5.47 -10.02
CA THR A 149 0.91 -4.77 -8.93
C THR A 149 1.12 -3.26 -8.89
N LEU A 150 2.34 -2.77 -8.64
CA LEU A 150 2.63 -1.35 -8.41
C LEU A 150 2.79 -0.56 -9.71
N LYS A 151 3.34 -1.18 -10.76
CA LYS A 151 3.65 -0.50 -12.03
C LYS A 151 2.47 0.23 -12.67
N PRO A 152 1.24 -0.32 -12.72
CA PRO A 152 0.09 0.39 -13.30
C PRO A 152 -0.21 1.73 -12.60
N TRP A 153 0.18 1.87 -11.33
CA TRP A 153 -0.07 3.05 -10.51
C TRP A 153 1.10 4.03 -10.49
N HIS A 154 2.28 3.60 -10.95
CA HIS A 154 3.47 4.44 -11.06
C HIS A 154 3.49 5.21 -12.37
N GLY A 155 3.39 6.53 -12.29
CA GLY A 155 3.70 7.41 -13.42
C GLY A 155 5.13 7.20 -13.95
N TRP A 156 5.43 7.73 -15.13
CA TRP A 156 6.71 7.49 -15.82
C TRP A 156 7.95 7.80 -14.96
N ILE A 157 7.89 8.82 -14.10
CA ILE A 157 8.97 9.19 -13.18
C ILE A 157 9.19 8.10 -12.12
N ALA A 158 8.12 7.67 -11.45
CA ALA A 158 8.20 6.64 -10.41
C ALA A 158 8.67 5.30 -10.99
N SER A 159 8.18 4.95 -12.18
CA SER A 159 8.62 3.76 -12.92
C SER A 159 10.10 3.83 -13.33
N ALA A 160 10.59 5.02 -13.75
CA ALA A 160 12.00 5.20 -14.08
C ALA A 160 12.90 5.10 -12.83
N ALA A 161 12.48 5.70 -11.71
CA ALA A 161 13.21 5.62 -10.44
C ALA A 161 13.31 4.17 -9.95
N TYR A 162 12.21 3.41 -10.02
CA TYR A 162 12.20 1.98 -9.67
C TYR A 162 13.21 1.18 -10.49
N ARG A 163 13.26 1.38 -11.81
CA ARG A 163 14.23 0.71 -12.69
C ARG A 163 15.68 0.96 -12.25
N VAL A 164 16.00 2.21 -11.92
CA VAL A 164 17.34 2.59 -11.44
C VAL A 164 17.66 1.89 -10.12
N ILE A 165 16.71 1.85 -9.18
CA ILE A 165 16.88 1.17 -7.89
C ILE A 165 17.17 -0.32 -8.09
N ILE A 166 16.40 -1.00 -8.95
CA ILE A 166 16.63 -2.42 -9.26
C ILE A 166 18.02 -2.62 -9.84
N THR A 167 18.41 -1.86 -10.87
CA THR A 167 19.73 -1.97 -11.50
C THR A 167 20.89 -1.75 -10.52
N ILE A 168 20.76 -0.78 -9.61
CA ILE A 168 21.77 -0.54 -8.56
C ILE A 168 21.79 -1.71 -7.56
N SER A 169 20.62 -2.26 -7.26
CA SER A 169 20.48 -3.33 -6.28
C SER A 169 20.97 -4.69 -6.76
N SER A 170 20.92 -4.97 -8.07
CA SER A 170 21.57 -6.14 -8.68
C SER A 170 23.07 -6.17 -8.35
N PHE A 171 23.70 -5.00 -8.21
CA PHE A 171 25.10 -4.85 -7.80
C PHE A 171 25.32 -5.27 -6.32
N PHE A 172 24.36 -4.99 -5.44
CA PHE A 172 24.40 -5.40 -4.03
C PHE A 172 24.09 -6.89 -3.84
N PHE A 173 23.19 -7.47 -4.65
CA PHE A 173 22.90 -8.91 -4.61
C PHE A 173 24.11 -9.76 -5.02
N SER A 174 24.89 -9.34 -6.03
CA SER A 174 26.15 -10.02 -6.40
C SER A 174 27.25 -9.90 -5.35
N SER A 175 27.20 -8.91 -4.46
CA SER A 175 28.25 -8.64 -3.47
C SER A 175 28.00 -9.33 -2.12
N THR A 176 26.79 -9.84 -1.88
CA THR A 176 26.36 -10.39 -0.56
C THR A 176 26.22 -11.92 -0.57
N PHE A 177 26.35 -12.57 -1.73
CA PHE A 177 26.28 -14.02 -1.90
C PHE A 177 27.54 -14.62 -2.55
N GLN A 178 28.71 -14.02 -2.29
CA GLN A 178 30.02 -14.62 -2.55
C GLN A 178 30.78 -14.81 -1.25
#